data_AF-A0AAE1SBW5-F1
#
_entry.id   AF-A0AAE1SBW5-F1
#
_cell.length_a   1.000
_cell.length_b   1.000
_cell.length_c   1.000
_cell.angle_alpha   90.00
_cell.angle_beta   90.00
_cell.angle_gamma   90.00
#
_symmetry.space_group_name_H-M   'P 1'
#
loop_
_entity.id
_entity.type
_entity.pdbx_description
1 polymer ?
#
loop_
_entity_poly.entity_id
_entity_poly.type
_entity_poly.pdbx_seq_one_letter_code
_entity_poly.pdbx_strand_id
1 'polypeptide(L)'
;MDNQKIHMNGGDGPKSYAKNSEYQKQVVGYSKRVLNELIHQQLDVGINPHFNPCNPFHIADFGCSVGRNTYLAAQNIVEAVEQKYKSNEDRENPLLVPEFFVFFNDLVQNDFNTLFSYIDSNKPNYYIAGVPGSFHGRVFPKAFLHFAHSSMALLYLSRIPEEVMNRDSAAWNKGVIHYSCSGAAKEVEAAYSTQFRKDIEAFLDARDKELVPGGLMVITTLGILDGVLPCECAMGVTFSILGSCLDDMANVGIISEEKLDSFNLPYYYTSQMELETLIKAHGCFDITRFEKLPTPLRQVVHDVQTAVLSIRVVTEALFQQHFGKDITEELFQRCAEKFRSHPVIYDDKYRTEASYFVFLKRKTETSKPGI
;
A
#
# COMPACT_ATOMS: atom_id res chain seq x y z
N MET A 1 3.23 -19.46 -12.43
CA MET A 1 3.69 -18.47 -13.43
C MET A 1 3.11 -17.13 -13.01
N ASP A 2 3.73 -16.48 -12.02
CA ASP A 2 3.27 -15.17 -11.53
C ASP A 2 3.90 -14.08 -12.38
N ASN A 3 3.25 -13.80 -13.50
CA ASN A 3 3.69 -12.78 -14.44
C ASN A 3 2.86 -11.49 -14.32
N GLN A 4 2.04 -11.31 -13.28
CA GLN A 4 1.24 -10.10 -13.12
C GLN A 4 2.15 -8.89 -12.86
N LYS A 5 2.02 -7.90 -13.75
CA LYS A 5 2.64 -6.59 -13.66
C LYS A 5 1.87 -5.75 -12.65
N ILE A 6 2.16 -5.97 -11.38
CA ILE A 6 1.62 -5.17 -10.28
C ILE A 6 2.52 -3.94 -10.12
N HIS A 7 2.34 -2.95 -10.99
CA HIS A 7 3.03 -1.66 -10.86
C HIS A 7 2.10 -0.54 -11.27
N MET A 8 2.39 0.66 -10.77
CA MET A 8 1.63 1.85 -11.15
C MET A 8 1.98 2.29 -12.57
N ASN A 9 1.11 3.10 -13.17
CA ASN A 9 1.39 3.73 -14.46
C ASN A 9 2.63 4.65 -14.36
N GLY A 10 3.73 4.21 -14.96
CA GLY A 10 5.02 4.91 -15.03
C GLY A 10 5.01 6.20 -15.86
N GLY A 11 6.15 6.88 -15.89
CA GLY A 11 6.35 8.15 -16.59
C GLY A 11 5.69 9.37 -15.93
N ASP A 12 5.65 10.46 -16.67
CA ASP A 12 5.16 11.78 -16.23
C ASP A 12 3.95 12.28 -17.06
N GLY A 13 3.34 11.40 -17.86
CA GLY A 13 2.19 11.73 -18.71
C GLY A 13 0.91 12.04 -17.92
N PRO A 14 -0.15 12.58 -18.55
CA PRO A 14 -1.41 12.93 -17.87
C PRO A 14 -2.12 11.77 -17.16
N LYS A 15 -1.91 10.52 -17.61
CA LYS A 15 -2.45 9.29 -17.01
C LYS A 15 -1.45 8.58 -16.08
N SER A 16 -0.29 9.19 -15.81
CA SER A 16 0.73 8.61 -14.91
C SER A 16 0.28 8.67 -13.46
N TYR A 17 0.81 7.76 -12.65
CA TYR A 17 0.61 7.79 -11.20
C TYR A 17 1.15 9.08 -10.58
N ALA A 18 2.32 9.55 -11.02
CA ALA A 18 2.96 10.75 -10.49
C ALA A 18 2.09 12.02 -10.58
N LYS A 19 1.16 12.08 -11.54
CA LYS A 19 0.20 13.20 -11.70
C LYS A 19 -1.19 12.95 -11.08
N ASN A 20 -1.49 11.73 -10.64
CA ASN A 20 -2.84 11.32 -10.20
C ASN A 20 -2.86 10.63 -8.83
N SER A 21 -1.78 10.76 -8.03
CA SER A 21 -1.64 10.12 -6.72
C SER A 21 -1.92 11.07 -5.53
N GLU A 22 -2.83 12.04 -5.72
CA GLU A 22 -3.12 13.08 -4.72
C GLU A 22 -3.82 12.52 -3.47
N TYR A 23 -4.66 11.48 -3.61
CA TYR A 23 -5.26 10.77 -2.47
C TYR A 23 -4.16 10.20 -1.56
N GLN A 24 -3.22 9.47 -2.13
CA GLN A 24 -2.11 8.84 -1.40
C GLN A 24 -1.18 9.90 -0.79
N LYS A 25 -0.99 11.03 -1.48
CA LYS A 25 -0.20 12.16 -0.95
C LYS A 25 -0.82 12.76 0.31
N GLN A 26 -2.13 12.88 0.35
CA GLN A 26 -2.83 13.42 1.52
C GLN A 26 -2.77 12.47 2.71
N VAL A 27 -2.79 11.16 2.46
CA VAL A 27 -2.62 10.15 3.52
C VAL A 27 -1.26 10.34 4.20
N VAL A 28 -0.18 10.47 3.42
CA VAL A 28 1.17 10.80 3.92
C VAL A 28 1.18 12.14 4.68
N GLY A 29 0.44 13.13 4.19
CA GLY A 29 0.30 14.43 4.84
C GLY A 29 -0.41 14.37 6.19
N TYR A 30 -1.54 13.66 6.28
CA TYR A 30 -2.33 13.51 7.51
C TYR A 30 -1.57 12.74 8.59
N SER A 31 -0.74 11.76 8.20
CA SER A 31 0.07 11.02 9.15
C SER A 31 1.27 11.82 9.68
N LYS A 32 1.69 12.94 9.06
CA LYS A 32 2.92 13.67 9.43
C LYS A 32 2.97 14.04 10.92
N ARG A 33 1.88 14.59 11.46
CA ARG A 33 1.85 15.05 12.86
C ARG A 33 2.03 13.89 13.84
N VAL A 34 1.25 12.82 13.66
CA VAL A 34 1.30 11.63 14.53
C VAL A 34 2.61 10.86 14.36
N LEU A 35 3.14 10.81 13.14
CA LEU A 35 4.47 10.25 12.84
C LEU A 35 5.56 10.97 13.65
N ASN A 36 5.60 12.30 13.61
CA ASN A 36 6.60 13.09 14.32
C ASN A 36 6.51 12.87 15.84
N GLU A 37 5.29 12.90 16.39
CA GLU A 37 5.04 12.63 17.82
C GLU A 37 5.58 11.25 18.22
N LEU A 38 5.22 10.21 17.47
CA LEU A 38 5.58 8.84 17.82
C LEU A 38 7.06 8.55 17.61
N ILE A 39 7.71 9.09 16.57
CA ILE A 39 9.17 9.01 16.44
C ILE A 39 9.84 9.65 17.66
N HIS A 40 9.37 10.83 18.08
CA HIS A 40 9.94 11.50 19.24
C HIS A 40 9.76 10.71 20.55
N GLN A 41 8.64 10.03 20.72
CA GLN A 41 8.35 9.21 21.90
C GLN A 41 9.05 7.84 21.89
N GLN A 42 9.17 7.21 20.72
CA GLN A 42 9.50 5.78 20.61
C GLN A 42 10.93 5.50 20.12
N LEU A 43 11.63 6.49 19.55
CA LEU A 43 13.00 6.33 19.10
C LEU A 43 13.98 6.53 20.27
N ASP A 44 14.64 5.43 20.69
CA ASP A 44 15.47 5.37 21.89
C ASP A 44 16.91 5.87 21.67
N VAL A 45 17.07 7.07 21.13
CA VAL A 45 18.38 7.72 20.92
C VAL A 45 19.09 7.90 22.26
N GLY A 46 20.39 7.58 22.32
CA GLY A 46 21.23 7.68 23.52
C GLY A 46 21.09 6.51 24.50
N ILE A 47 20.05 5.67 24.35
CA ILE A 47 19.80 4.51 25.21
C ILE A 47 20.10 3.22 24.44
N ASN A 48 19.64 3.12 23.20
CA ASN A 48 19.84 1.93 22.36
C ASN A 48 21.05 2.13 21.44
N PRO A 49 22.07 1.24 21.49
CA PRO A 49 23.30 1.38 20.70
C PRO A 49 23.08 1.28 19.18
N HIS A 50 21.95 0.71 18.74
CA HIS A 50 21.59 0.71 17.32
C HIS A 50 21.28 2.12 16.78
N PHE A 51 20.99 3.09 17.65
CA PHE A 51 20.75 4.49 17.27
C PHE A 51 21.94 5.38 17.64
N ASN A 52 23.16 4.85 17.56
CA ASN A 52 24.37 5.63 17.73
C ASN A 52 24.57 6.55 16.51
N PRO A 53 24.67 7.88 16.70
CA PRO A 53 24.76 8.82 15.59
C PRO A 53 26.06 8.73 14.77
N CYS A 54 27.09 8.02 15.26
CA CYS A 54 28.29 7.75 14.47
C CYS A 54 28.05 6.75 13.32
N ASN A 55 26.91 6.06 13.32
CA ASN A 55 26.51 5.14 12.25
C ASN A 55 25.38 5.76 11.40
N PRO A 56 25.29 5.42 10.11
CA PRO A 56 24.19 5.90 9.28
C PRO A 56 22.83 5.37 9.74
N PHE A 57 21.80 6.21 9.63
CA PHE A 57 20.42 5.87 9.90
C PHE A 57 19.71 5.43 8.61
N HIS A 58 19.44 4.14 8.50
CA HIS A 58 18.80 3.51 7.34
C HIS A 58 17.27 3.50 7.44
N ILE A 59 16.60 4.07 6.43
CA ILE A 59 15.15 4.13 6.27
C ILE A 59 14.78 3.38 4.99
N ALA A 60 13.72 2.57 4.99
CA ALA A 60 13.17 1.99 3.77
C ALA A 60 11.70 2.37 3.57
N ASP A 61 11.33 2.71 2.33
CA ASP A 61 9.94 2.84 1.91
C ASP A 61 9.58 1.65 0.99
N PHE A 62 8.67 0.80 1.46
CA PHE A 62 8.21 -0.42 0.78
C PHE A 62 6.94 -0.11 -0.04
N GLY A 63 7.03 -0.31 -1.36
CA GLY A 63 5.98 0.10 -2.30
C GLY A 63 6.06 1.58 -2.65
N CYS A 64 7.26 2.06 -3.00
CA CYS A 64 7.53 3.48 -3.23
C CYS A 64 6.88 4.05 -4.51
N SER A 65 6.50 3.19 -5.47
CA SER A 65 5.95 3.55 -6.78
C SER A 65 6.91 4.48 -7.56
N VAL A 66 6.36 5.38 -8.38
CA VAL A 66 7.04 6.20 -9.41
C VAL A 66 6.81 7.71 -9.20
N GLY A 67 6.40 8.14 -8.01
CA GLY A 67 5.90 9.50 -7.76
C GLY A 67 6.55 10.23 -6.59
N ARG A 68 6.20 11.52 -6.42
CA ARG A 68 6.77 12.39 -5.36
C ARG A 68 6.34 12.03 -3.94
N ASN A 69 5.35 11.16 -3.78
CA ASN A 69 4.80 10.77 -2.48
C ASN A 69 5.84 10.08 -1.60
N THR A 70 6.70 9.24 -2.17
CA THR A 70 7.77 8.54 -1.43
C THR A 70 8.82 9.52 -0.89
N TYR A 71 9.20 10.53 -1.68
CA TYR A 71 10.12 11.59 -1.23
C TYR A 71 9.51 12.43 -0.10
N LEU A 72 8.21 12.72 -0.15
CA LEU A 72 7.51 13.41 0.93
C LEU A 72 7.51 12.56 2.21
N ALA A 73 7.23 11.26 2.11
CA ALA A 73 7.26 10.35 3.25
C ALA A 73 8.66 10.26 3.87
N ALA A 74 9.68 10.03 3.04
CA ALA A 74 11.08 9.97 3.45
C ALA A 74 11.53 11.27 4.13
N GLN A 75 11.20 12.43 3.55
CA GLN A 75 11.54 13.73 4.12
C GLN A 75 10.87 13.95 5.48
N ASN A 76 9.60 13.57 5.63
CA ASN A 76 8.90 13.67 6.92
C ASN A 76 9.57 12.81 8.00
N ILE A 77 10.01 11.60 7.66
CA ILE A 77 10.71 10.70 8.59
C ILE A 77 12.08 11.27 8.96
N VAL A 78 12.87 11.68 7.97
CA VAL A 78 14.22 12.26 8.18
C VAL A 78 14.13 13.50 9.08
N GLU A 79 13.21 14.42 8.81
CA GLU A 79 13.00 15.62 9.65
C GLU A 79 12.66 15.26 11.10
N ALA A 80 11.77 14.29 11.30
CA ALA A 80 11.35 13.86 12.64
C ALA A 80 12.50 13.20 13.42
N VAL A 81 13.27 12.33 12.75
CA VAL A 81 14.42 11.66 13.36
C VAL A 81 15.53 12.66 13.66
N GLU A 82 15.86 13.55 12.72
CA GLU A 82 16.83 14.63 12.92
C GLU A 82 16.46 15.50 14.13
N GLN A 83 15.19 15.90 14.25
CA GLN A 83 14.70 16.65 15.41
C GLN A 83 14.87 15.88 16.72
N LYS A 84 14.61 14.57 16.71
CA LYS A 84 14.81 13.72 17.89
C LYS A 84 16.28 13.65 18.31
N TYR A 85 17.22 13.50 17.38
CA TYR A 85 18.66 13.55 17.70
C TYR A 85 19.07 14.90 18.30
N LYS A 86 18.66 16.02 17.68
CA LYS A 86 18.94 17.37 18.18
C LYS A 86 18.32 17.66 19.55
N SER A 87 17.14 17.09 19.84
CA SER A 87 16.47 17.30 21.14
C SER A 87 17.08 16.52 22.31
N ASN A 88 17.87 15.49 22.02
CA ASN A 88 18.55 14.67 23.03
C ASN A 88 19.96 15.17 23.36
N GLU A 89 20.32 16.38 22.91
CA GLU A 89 21.59 17.02 23.28
C GLU A 89 21.66 17.27 24.79
N ASP A 90 22.56 16.56 25.47
CA ASP A 90 23.15 17.08 26.70
C ASP A 90 24.04 18.28 26.31
N ARG A 91 23.85 19.42 26.99
CA ARG A 91 24.46 20.73 26.67
C ARG A 91 26.00 20.74 26.61
N GLU A 92 26.66 19.66 27.03
CA GLU A 92 28.12 19.53 27.08
C GLU A 92 28.73 18.76 25.89
N ASN A 93 27.92 18.06 25.09
CA ASN A 93 28.42 17.31 23.93
C ASN A 93 27.34 17.26 22.83
N PRO A 94 27.41 18.11 21.78
CA PRO A 94 26.38 18.11 20.73
C PRO A 94 26.36 16.73 20.07
N LEU A 95 25.26 15.99 20.24
CA LEU A 95 25.08 14.72 19.56
C LEU A 95 25.11 15.00 18.06
N LEU A 96 26.01 14.31 17.36
CA LEU A 96 26.03 14.30 15.90
C LEU A 96 24.65 13.85 15.40
N VAL A 97 24.16 14.47 14.33
CA VAL A 97 23.03 13.94 13.58
C VAL A 97 23.60 12.87 12.64
N PRO A 98 23.05 11.64 12.58
CA PRO A 98 23.57 10.62 11.68
C PRO A 98 23.35 11.01 10.22
N GLU A 99 24.20 10.48 9.33
CA GLU A 99 23.89 10.48 7.90
C GLU A 99 22.68 9.57 7.64
N PHE A 100 21.78 10.01 6.77
CA PHE A 100 20.58 9.25 6.43
C PHE A 100 20.74 8.54 5.08
N PHE A 101 20.36 7.26 5.03
CA PHE A 101 20.14 6.55 3.77
C PHE A 101 18.67 6.15 3.66
N VAL A 102 18.06 6.51 2.55
CA VAL A 102 16.69 6.15 2.20
C VAL A 102 16.71 5.15 1.06
N PHE A 103 16.12 3.99 1.30
CA PHE A 103 15.96 2.93 0.32
C PHE A 103 14.54 2.92 -0.21
N PHE A 104 14.38 3.11 -1.51
CA PHE A 104 13.11 3.03 -2.20
C PHE A 104 12.92 1.62 -2.74
N ASN A 105 12.02 0.84 -2.13
CA ASN A 105 11.70 -0.52 -2.56
C ASN A 105 10.38 -0.54 -3.33
N ASP A 106 10.38 -1.27 -4.44
CA ASP A 106 9.20 -1.65 -5.20
C ASP A 106 9.48 -2.93 -5.99
N LEU A 107 8.49 -3.46 -6.72
CA LEU A 107 8.69 -4.60 -7.61
C LEU A 107 9.71 -4.27 -8.72
N VAL A 108 10.32 -5.32 -9.27
CA VAL A 108 11.36 -5.21 -10.31
C VAL A 108 10.88 -4.44 -11.55
N GLN A 109 9.59 -4.52 -11.85
CA GLN A 109 8.95 -3.89 -13.01
C GLN A 109 8.60 -2.42 -12.79
N ASN A 110 8.78 -1.88 -11.58
CA ASN A 110 8.52 -0.48 -11.29
C ASN A 110 9.44 0.45 -12.10
N ASP A 111 8.93 1.63 -12.46
CA ASP A 111 9.69 2.62 -13.23
C ASP A 111 10.61 3.45 -12.32
N PHE A 112 11.70 2.83 -11.87
CA PHE A 112 12.74 3.48 -11.08
C PHE A 112 13.43 4.64 -11.83
N ASN A 113 13.43 4.62 -13.17
CA ASN A 113 14.03 5.70 -13.97
C ASN A 113 13.24 6.99 -13.78
N THR A 114 11.91 6.93 -13.88
CA THR A 114 11.05 8.07 -13.58
C THR A 114 11.19 8.48 -12.13
N LEU A 115 11.22 7.54 -11.18
CA LEU A 115 11.43 7.86 -9.76
C LEU A 115 12.72 8.67 -9.54
N PHE A 116 13.84 8.25 -10.12
CA PHE A 116 15.14 8.89 -9.93
C PHE A 116 15.30 10.21 -10.69
N SER A 117 14.55 10.42 -11.77
CA SER A 117 14.54 11.72 -12.46
C SER A 117 14.09 12.90 -11.57
N TYR A 118 13.36 12.63 -10.50
CA TYR A 118 12.93 13.65 -9.54
C TYR A 118 14.05 14.12 -8.59
N ILE A 119 15.15 13.38 -8.47
CA ILE A 119 16.28 13.70 -7.58
C ILE A 119 16.94 15.02 -8.02
N ASP A 120 17.15 15.19 -9.33
CA ASP A 120 17.82 16.36 -9.89
C ASP A 120 17.06 17.67 -9.60
N SER A 121 15.76 17.58 -9.38
CA SER A 121 14.90 18.75 -9.14
C SER A 121 14.89 19.21 -7.68
N ASN A 122 15.27 18.36 -6.72
CA ASN A 122 15.27 18.64 -5.28
C ASN A 122 16.20 17.66 -4.56
N LYS A 123 17.50 17.94 -4.56
CA LYS A 123 18.48 17.07 -3.88
C LYS A 123 18.17 17.03 -2.37
N PRO A 124 17.79 15.88 -1.81
CA PRO A 124 17.49 15.80 -0.38
C PRO A 124 18.76 15.74 0.47
N ASN A 125 18.62 16.02 1.76
CA ASN A 125 19.69 15.88 2.75
C ASN A 125 19.84 14.42 3.24
N TYR A 126 19.75 13.45 2.32
CA TYR A 126 19.93 12.03 2.56
C TYR A 126 20.40 11.31 1.29
N TYR A 127 21.12 10.20 1.45
CA TYR A 127 21.50 9.33 0.35
C TYR A 127 20.34 8.44 -0.07
N ILE A 128 20.29 8.08 -1.36
CA ILE A 128 19.18 7.32 -1.94
C ILE A 128 19.72 6.07 -2.63
N ALA A 129 19.00 4.96 -2.49
CA ALA A 129 19.17 3.77 -3.34
C ALA A 129 17.82 3.13 -3.68
N GLY A 130 17.72 2.53 -4.87
CA GLY A 130 16.58 1.69 -5.24
C GLY A 130 16.83 0.22 -4.88
N VAL A 131 15.78 -0.46 -4.42
CA VAL A 131 15.84 -1.87 -4.03
C VAL A 131 14.71 -2.63 -4.72
N PRO A 132 14.93 -3.16 -5.93
CA PRO A 132 13.90 -3.90 -6.65
C PRO A 132 13.67 -5.27 -6.02
N GLY A 133 12.41 -5.60 -5.70
CA GLY A 133 12.01 -6.89 -5.13
C GLY A 133 10.70 -6.82 -4.34
N SER A 134 10.03 -7.96 -4.18
CA SER A 134 8.79 -8.03 -3.41
C SER A 134 9.05 -7.82 -1.92
N PHE A 135 8.32 -6.88 -1.32
CA PHE A 135 8.35 -6.66 0.13
C PHE A 135 7.66 -7.78 0.93
N HIS A 136 6.93 -8.71 0.31
CA HIS A 136 6.45 -9.89 1.01
C HIS A 136 7.59 -10.85 1.41
N GLY A 137 8.77 -10.68 0.80
CA GLY A 137 9.99 -11.37 1.18
C GLY A 137 11.04 -10.44 1.77
N ARG A 138 12.24 -11.00 1.99
CA ARG A 138 13.42 -10.24 2.40
C ARG A 138 14.09 -9.56 1.21
N VAL A 139 14.41 -8.28 1.39
CA VAL A 139 15.11 -7.42 0.44
C VAL A 139 16.30 -6.68 1.06
N PHE A 140 16.45 -6.72 2.39
CA PHE A 140 17.59 -6.16 3.13
C PHE A 140 18.31 -7.21 3.99
N PRO A 141 19.59 -6.99 4.35
CA PRO A 141 20.30 -7.80 5.35
C PRO A 141 19.62 -7.79 6.72
N LYS A 142 19.99 -8.75 7.58
CA LYS A 142 19.48 -8.83 8.96
C LYS A 142 19.91 -7.58 9.76
N ALA A 143 19.00 -7.01 10.55
CA ALA A 143 19.25 -5.87 11.44
C ALA A 143 19.97 -4.69 10.74
N PHE A 144 19.50 -4.36 9.53
CA PHE A 144 20.04 -3.29 8.70
C PHE A 144 19.22 -2.00 8.79
N LEU A 145 17.90 -2.12 8.88
CA LEU A 145 16.98 -0.97 8.86
C LEU A 145 16.71 -0.44 10.26
N HIS A 146 16.64 0.89 10.39
CA HIS A 146 16.26 1.57 11.62
C HIS A 146 14.78 1.98 11.59
N PHE A 147 14.29 2.32 10.40
CA PHE A 147 12.91 2.72 10.17
C PHE A 147 12.37 2.08 8.88
N ALA A 148 11.18 1.50 8.96
CA ALA A 148 10.43 1.01 7.80
C ALA A 148 9.16 1.83 7.60
N HIS A 149 8.84 2.15 6.35
CA HIS A 149 7.61 2.82 5.96
C HIS A 149 6.95 2.04 4.84
N SER A 150 5.63 1.95 4.84
CA SER A 150 4.85 1.38 3.75
C SER A 150 3.52 2.11 3.69
N SER A 151 3.22 2.74 2.56
CA SER A 151 1.97 3.50 2.37
C SER A 151 1.21 3.03 1.15
N MET A 152 -0.03 2.57 1.34
CA MET A 152 -0.94 2.15 0.27
C MET A 152 -0.41 1.01 -0.60
N ALA A 153 0.48 0.19 -0.04
CA ALA A 153 1.12 -0.94 -0.72
C ALA A 153 0.68 -2.30 -0.17
N LEU A 154 0.45 -2.43 1.15
CA LEU A 154 0.08 -3.72 1.77
C LEU A 154 -1.32 -4.24 1.43
N LEU A 155 -2.12 -3.47 0.70
CA LEU A 155 -3.39 -3.95 0.13
C LEU A 155 -3.18 -4.81 -1.13
N TYR A 156 -1.97 -4.82 -1.71
CA TYR A 156 -1.61 -5.66 -2.85
C TYR A 156 -1.18 -7.04 -2.37
N LEU A 157 -1.86 -8.07 -2.81
CA LEU A 157 -1.51 -9.46 -2.53
C LEU A 157 -0.23 -9.87 -3.27
N SER A 158 0.50 -10.84 -2.73
CA SER A 158 1.67 -11.41 -3.41
C SER A 158 1.29 -12.15 -4.69
N ARG A 159 0.08 -12.70 -4.72
CA ARG A 159 -0.54 -13.41 -5.85
C ARG A 159 -2.04 -13.47 -5.69
N ILE A 160 -2.74 -13.73 -6.78
CA ILE A 160 -4.16 -14.10 -6.76
C ILE A 160 -4.29 -15.50 -6.13
N PRO A 161 -5.27 -15.75 -5.25
CA PRO A 161 -5.55 -17.09 -4.75
C PRO A 161 -5.78 -18.08 -5.90
N GLU A 162 -5.08 -19.21 -5.89
CA GLU A 162 -5.19 -20.21 -6.97
C GLU A 162 -6.62 -20.78 -7.07
N GLU A 163 -7.29 -20.87 -5.93
CA GLU A 163 -8.65 -21.37 -5.77
C GLU A 163 -9.69 -20.54 -6.51
N VAL A 164 -9.44 -19.23 -6.72
CA VAL A 164 -10.41 -18.35 -7.42
C VAL A 164 -10.31 -18.45 -8.93
N MET A 165 -9.23 -19.02 -9.45
CA MET A 165 -9.01 -19.26 -10.89
C MET A 165 -9.35 -20.69 -11.31
N ASN A 166 -9.56 -21.60 -10.36
CA ASN A 166 -9.82 -23.01 -10.62
C ASN A 166 -11.33 -23.29 -10.75
N ARG A 167 -11.79 -23.72 -11.94
CA ARG A 167 -13.21 -24.00 -12.22
C ARG A 167 -13.84 -25.07 -11.33
N ASP A 168 -13.04 -25.99 -10.82
CA ASP A 168 -13.50 -27.09 -9.96
C ASP A 168 -13.54 -26.70 -8.47
N SER A 169 -13.09 -25.48 -8.14
CA SER A 169 -13.07 -24.95 -6.78
C SER A 169 -14.42 -24.34 -6.39
N ALA A 170 -14.82 -24.54 -5.13
CA ALA A 170 -15.95 -23.82 -4.56
C ALA A 170 -15.73 -22.29 -4.52
N ALA A 171 -14.47 -21.85 -4.55
CA ALA A 171 -14.09 -20.45 -4.60
C ALA A 171 -13.91 -19.91 -6.04
N TRP A 172 -14.27 -20.66 -7.09
CA TRP A 172 -14.13 -20.18 -8.47
C TRP A 172 -14.90 -18.86 -8.68
N ASN A 173 -14.19 -17.79 -9.03
CA ASN A 173 -14.76 -16.45 -9.12
C ASN A 173 -15.35 -16.18 -10.52
N LYS A 174 -16.34 -16.98 -10.91
CA LYS A 174 -16.98 -16.87 -12.24
C LYS A 174 -17.71 -15.54 -12.41
N GLY A 175 -17.49 -14.87 -13.55
CA GLY A 175 -18.19 -13.64 -13.95
C GLY A 175 -17.91 -12.42 -13.08
N VAL A 176 -16.96 -12.52 -12.16
CA VAL A 176 -16.68 -11.51 -11.15
C VAL A 176 -15.18 -11.29 -11.06
N ILE A 177 -14.75 -10.04 -10.86
CA ILE A 177 -13.32 -9.68 -10.95
C ILE A 177 -12.62 -9.54 -9.59
N HIS A 178 -13.38 -9.58 -8.49
CA HIS A 178 -12.84 -9.38 -7.14
C HIS A 178 -13.82 -9.87 -6.06
N TYR A 179 -13.33 -10.27 -4.89
CA TYR A 179 -14.18 -10.75 -3.80
C TYR A 179 -15.16 -9.69 -3.26
N SER A 180 -14.83 -8.41 -3.42
CA SER A 180 -15.69 -7.31 -2.96
C SER A 180 -16.80 -6.93 -3.95
N CYS A 181 -16.96 -7.63 -5.07
CA CYS A 181 -18.03 -7.33 -6.02
C CYS A 181 -19.40 -7.83 -5.52
N SER A 182 -20.48 -7.13 -5.88
CA SER A 182 -21.86 -7.57 -5.64
C SER A 182 -22.17 -8.82 -6.49
N GLY A 183 -21.98 -10.00 -5.91
CA GLY A 183 -22.12 -11.29 -6.62
C GLY A 183 -21.01 -12.29 -6.33
N ALA A 184 -19.92 -11.87 -5.69
CA ALA A 184 -18.88 -12.78 -5.24
C ALA A 184 -19.41 -13.76 -4.18
N ALA A 185 -19.01 -15.03 -4.27
CA ALA A 185 -19.33 -16.04 -3.28
C ALA A 185 -18.47 -15.86 -2.01
N LYS A 186 -18.95 -16.35 -0.87
CA LYS A 186 -18.22 -16.26 0.42
C LYS A 186 -16.89 -17.00 0.38
N GLU A 187 -16.83 -18.06 -0.40
CA GLU A 187 -15.64 -18.88 -0.64
C GLU A 187 -14.55 -18.08 -1.36
N VAL A 188 -14.93 -17.14 -2.24
CA VAL A 188 -13.99 -16.20 -2.88
C VAL A 188 -13.38 -15.30 -1.81
N GLU A 189 -14.20 -14.64 -0.99
CA GLU A 189 -13.73 -13.80 0.12
C GLU A 189 -12.80 -14.55 1.08
N ALA A 190 -13.14 -15.80 1.43
CA ALA A 190 -12.31 -16.64 2.29
C ALA A 190 -10.94 -16.97 1.67
N ALA A 191 -10.89 -17.21 0.34
CA ALA A 191 -9.64 -17.46 -0.37
C ALA A 191 -8.74 -16.21 -0.38
N TYR A 192 -9.32 -15.03 -0.64
CA TYR A 192 -8.60 -13.76 -0.59
C TYR A 192 -8.10 -13.44 0.83
N SER A 193 -8.92 -13.61 1.87
CA SER A 193 -8.51 -13.42 3.27
C SER A 193 -7.38 -14.38 3.68
N THR A 194 -7.43 -15.63 3.22
CA THR A 194 -6.37 -16.62 3.46
C THR A 194 -5.05 -16.21 2.83
N GLN A 195 -5.09 -15.68 1.61
CA GLN A 195 -3.89 -15.19 0.92
C GLN A 195 -3.34 -13.92 1.59
N PHE A 196 -4.20 -12.97 1.97
CA PHE A 196 -3.81 -11.78 2.71
C PHE A 196 -3.11 -12.10 4.03
N ARG A 197 -3.63 -13.07 4.80
CA ARG A 197 -3.00 -13.51 6.05
C ARG A 197 -1.58 -14.01 5.82
N LYS A 198 -1.36 -14.84 4.80
CA LYS A 198 -0.02 -15.34 4.43
C LYS A 198 0.91 -14.20 4.05
N ASP A 199 0.40 -13.20 3.33
CA ASP A 199 1.18 -12.06 2.85
C ASP A 199 1.59 -11.11 3.97
N ILE A 200 0.68 -10.83 4.92
CA ILE A 200 1.00 -10.03 6.11
C ILE A 200 1.99 -10.76 7.02
N GLU A 201 1.81 -12.07 7.23
CA GLU A 201 2.76 -12.88 8.00
C GLU A 201 4.15 -12.84 7.36
N ALA A 202 4.25 -13.08 6.05
CA ALA A 202 5.52 -13.06 5.33
C ALA A 202 6.18 -11.66 5.34
N PHE A 203 5.39 -10.59 5.19
CA PHE A 203 5.87 -9.23 5.33
C PHE A 203 6.45 -8.98 6.73
N LEU A 204 5.70 -9.31 7.80
CA LEU A 204 6.15 -9.10 9.17
C LEU A 204 7.38 -9.95 9.52
N ASP A 205 7.45 -11.19 9.03
CA ASP A 205 8.60 -12.08 9.17
C ASP A 205 9.87 -11.50 8.54
N ALA A 206 9.73 -10.90 7.36
CA ALA A 206 10.84 -10.26 6.68
C ALA A 206 11.28 -8.99 7.42
N ARG A 207 10.32 -8.14 7.84
CA ARG A 207 10.62 -6.91 8.57
C ARG A 207 11.20 -7.16 9.95
N ASP A 208 10.79 -8.22 10.66
CA ASP A 208 11.40 -8.61 11.95
C ASP A 208 12.87 -9.00 11.78
N LYS A 209 13.24 -9.59 10.64
CA LYS A 209 14.66 -9.93 10.39
C LYS A 209 15.45 -8.69 10.00
N GLU A 210 14.86 -7.78 9.24
CA GLU A 210 15.56 -6.64 8.64
C GLU A 210 15.71 -5.43 9.56
N LEU A 211 14.74 -5.18 10.44
CA LEU A 211 14.80 -4.07 11.39
C LEU A 211 15.76 -4.39 12.54
N VAL A 212 16.53 -3.40 12.99
CA VAL A 212 17.31 -3.47 14.24
C VAL A 212 16.38 -3.68 15.45
N PRO A 213 16.84 -4.28 16.55
CA PRO A 213 16.09 -4.31 17.81
C PRO A 213 15.64 -2.91 18.24
N GLY A 214 14.35 -2.71 18.50
CA GLY A 214 13.78 -1.38 18.78
C GLY A 214 13.51 -0.52 17.55
N GLY A 215 13.79 -1.01 16.33
CA GLY A 215 13.48 -0.34 15.07
C GLY A 215 11.98 -0.06 14.91
N LEU A 216 11.67 1.00 14.19
CA LEU A 216 10.30 1.51 14.06
C LEU A 216 9.73 1.18 12.68
N MET A 217 8.43 0.99 12.59
CA MET A 217 7.75 0.74 11.33
C MET A 217 6.40 1.45 11.29
N VAL A 218 6.11 2.09 10.16
CA VAL A 218 4.82 2.70 9.87
C VAL A 218 4.18 2.04 8.68
N ILE A 219 2.92 1.65 8.87
CA ILE A 219 2.04 1.15 7.82
C ILE A 219 0.87 2.11 7.69
N THR A 220 0.66 2.63 6.49
CA THR A 220 -0.63 3.17 6.09
C THR A 220 -1.25 2.30 5.01
N THR A 221 -2.50 1.92 5.17
CA THR A 221 -3.19 1.04 4.22
C THR A 221 -4.64 1.46 4.05
N LEU A 222 -5.21 1.17 2.88
CA LEU A 222 -6.63 1.31 2.62
C LEU A 222 -7.32 0.02 3.04
N GLY A 223 -8.38 0.15 3.83
CA GLY A 223 -9.16 -0.95 4.33
C GLY A 223 -10.65 -0.60 4.41
N ILE A 224 -11.41 -1.50 5.01
CA ILE A 224 -12.84 -1.34 5.28
C ILE A 224 -13.07 -1.18 6.78
N LEU A 225 -14.15 -0.50 7.16
CA LEU A 225 -14.58 -0.43 8.56
C LEU A 225 -15.02 -1.82 9.06
N ASP A 226 -14.82 -2.07 10.35
CA ASP A 226 -15.23 -3.34 10.96
C ASP A 226 -16.75 -3.55 10.81
N GLY A 227 -17.15 -4.76 10.43
CA GLY A 227 -18.56 -5.16 10.26
C GLY A 227 -19.22 -4.70 8.95
N VAL A 228 -18.51 -3.97 8.09
CA VAL A 228 -19.00 -3.58 6.76
C VAL A 228 -18.77 -4.71 5.76
N LEU A 229 -19.77 -4.99 4.92
CA LEU A 229 -19.60 -5.94 3.83
C LEU A 229 -18.71 -5.33 2.73
N PRO A 230 -17.73 -6.05 2.18
CA PRO A 230 -16.86 -5.54 1.13
C PRO A 230 -17.62 -5.00 -0.10
N CYS A 231 -18.78 -5.57 -0.44
CA CYS A 231 -19.61 -5.12 -1.56
C CYS A 231 -20.37 -3.81 -1.33
N GLU A 232 -20.45 -3.34 -0.08
CA GLU A 232 -21.12 -2.09 0.28
C GLU A 232 -20.17 -0.89 0.29
N CYS A 233 -18.85 -1.12 0.23
CA CYS A 233 -17.86 -0.05 0.18
C CYS A 233 -17.69 0.50 -1.25
N ALA A 234 -17.24 1.75 -1.38
CA ALA A 234 -17.16 2.42 -2.68
C ALA A 234 -16.20 1.70 -3.65
N MET A 235 -15.10 1.11 -3.17
CA MET A 235 -14.21 0.26 -3.97
C MET A 235 -14.89 -1.03 -4.44
N GLY A 236 -15.68 -1.70 -3.59
CA GLY A 236 -16.46 -2.88 -3.98
C GLY A 236 -17.49 -2.57 -5.05
N VAL A 237 -18.23 -1.46 -4.88
CA VAL A 237 -19.16 -0.97 -5.90
C VAL A 237 -18.44 -0.59 -7.19
N THR A 238 -17.29 0.09 -7.08
CA THR A 238 -16.43 0.45 -8.23
C THR A 238 -15.99 -0.79 -9.02
N PHE A 239 -15.49 -1.82 -8.33
CA PHE A 239 -15.07 -3.06 -8.98
C PHE A 239 -16.26 -3.83 -9.54
N SER A 240 -17.45 -3.75 -8.91
CA SER A 240 -18.69 -4.29 -9.48
C SER A 240 -19.06 -3.59 -10.79
N ILE A 241 -18.91 -2.26 -10.87
CA ILE A 241 -19.14 -1.49 -12.10
C ILE A 241 -18.16 -1.92 -13.18
N LEU A 242 -16.85 -2.00 -12.89
CA LEU A 242 -15.84 -2.47 -13.85
C LEU A 242 -16.12 -3.90 -14.32
N GLY A 243 -16.44 -4.82 -13.41
CA GLY A 243 -16.84 -6.19 -13.75
C GLY A 243 -18.06 -6.22 -14.66
N SER A 244 -19.08 -5.40 -14.37
CA SER A 244 -20.27 -5.30 -15.22
C SER A 244 -19.98 -4.71 -16.60
N CYS A 245 -18.98 -3.83 -16.75
CA CYS A 245 -18.55 -3.33 -18.06
C CYS A 245 -17.88 -4.46 -18.87
N LEU A 246 -17.08 -5.30 -18.23
CA LEU A 246 -16.49 -6.47 -18.87
C LEU A 246 -17.55 -7.50 -19.26
N ASP A 247 -18.56 -7.71 -18.42
CA ASP A 247 -19.71 -8.56 -18.74
C ASP A 247 -20.48 -8.04 -19.98
N ASP A 248 -20.78 -6.73 -20.04
CA ASP A 248 -21.37 -6.12 -21.24
C ASP A 248 -20.52 -6.37 -22.49
N MET A 249 -19.19 -6.25 -22.37
CA MET A 249 -18.24 -6.49 -23.46
C MET A 249 -18.20 -7.97 -23.88
N ALA A 250 -18.35 -8.91 -22.94
CA ALA A 250 -18.47 -10.34 -23.23
C ALA A 250 -19.78 -10.64 -23.98
N ASN A 251 -20.89 -10.07 -23.50
CA ASN A 251 -22.22 -10.24 -24.10
C ASN A 251 -22.31 -9.77 -25.56
N VAL A 252 -21.54 -8.75 -25.95
CA VAL A 252 -21.46 -8.27 -27.34
C VAL A 252 -20.28 -8.87 -28.12
N GLY A 253 -19.53 -9.80 -27.54
CA GLY A 253 -18.45 -10.54 -28.20
C GLY A 253 -17.13 -9.78 -28.38
N ILE A 254 -16.91 -8.68 -27.65
CA ILE A 254 -15.61 -7.94 -27.66
C ILE A 254 -14.54 -8.73 -26.91
N ILE A 255 -14.93 -9.44 -25.84
CA ILE A 255 -14.10 -10.42 -25.13
C ILE A 255 -14.86 -11.75 -25.00
N SER A 256 -14.15 -12.83 -24.72
CA SER A 256 -14.79 -14.10 -24.35
C SER A 256 -15.16 -14.12 -22.88
N GLU A 257 -16.21 -14.87 -22.51
CA GLU A 257 -16.57 -15.13 -21.11
C GLU A 257 -15.40 -15.76 -20.33
N GLU A 258 -14.66 -16.69 -20.94
CA GLU A 258 -13.47 -17.29 -20.33
C GLU A 258 -12.38 -16.25 -20.00
N LYS A 259 -12.26 -15.18 -20.78
CA LYS A 259 -11.31 -14.10 -20.52
C LYS A 259 -11.75 -13.24 -19.34
N LEU A 260 -13.06 -13.06 -19.14
CA LEU A 260 -13.61 -12.44 -17.93
C LEU A 260 -13.40 -13.34 -16.71
N ASP A 261 -13.81 -14.61 -16.79
CA ASP A 261 -13.75 -15.58 -15.68
C ASP A 261 -12.33 -15.85 -15.15
N SER A 262 -11.30 -15.64 -15.99
CA SER A 262 -9.89 -15.80 -15.60
C SER A 262 -9.26 -14.54 -15.01
N PHE A 263 -9.95 -13.40 -15.03
CA PHE A 263 -9.42 -12.14 -14.52
C PHE A 263 -9.82 -11.91 -13.06
N ASN A 264 -8.82 -11.63 -12.22
CA ASN A 264 -9.02 -11.32 -10.81
C ASN A 264 -8.08 -10.17 -10.42
N LEU A 265 -8.57 -9.25 -9.59
CA LEU A 265 -7.77 -8.14 -9.05
C LEU A 265 -7.00 -8.62 -7.80
N PRO A 266 -5.69 -8.37 -7.68
CA PRO A 266 -4.86 -8.88 -6.58
C PRO A 266 -4.91 -7.96 -5.34
N TYR A 267 -6.10 -7.51 -4.94
CA TYR A 267 -6.28 -6.60 -3.82
C TYR A 267 -6.93 -7.29 -2.63
N TYR A 268 -6.62 -6.81 -1.43
CA TYR A 268 -7.39 -7.12 -0.23
C TYR A 268 -7.49 -5.91 0.69
N TYR A 269 -8.72 -5.59 1.08
CA TYR A 269 -9.04 -4.53 2.02
C TYR A 269 -9.29 -5.13 3.40
N THR A 270 -8.29 -5.03 4.26
CA THR A 270 -8.39 -5.48 5.66
C THR A 270 -9.28 -4.57 6.48
N SER A 271 -9.85 -5.11 7.55
CA SER A 271 -10.41 -4.30 8.64
C SER A 271 -9.35 -3.91 9.67
N GLN A 272 -9.66 -2.96 10.57
CA GLN A 272 -8.77 -2.65 11.69
C GLN A 272 -8.60 -3.86 12.60
N MET A 273 -9.70 -4.51 12.98
CA MET A 273 -9.68 -5.69 13.85
C MET A 273 -8.87 -6.84 13.25
N GLU A 274 -9.00 -7.09 11.94
CA GLU A 274 -8.25 -8.15 11.25
C GLU A 274 -6.74 -7.86 11.28
N LEU A 275 -6.32 -6.67 10.83
CA LEU A 275 -4.90 -6.31 10.78
C LEU A 275 -4.26 -6.27 12.17
N GLU A 276 -4.97 -5.73 13.16
CA GLU A 276 -4.51 -5.70 14.55
C GLU A 276 -4.33 -7.12 15.11
N THR A 277 -5.26 -8.03 14.80
CA THR A 277 -5.18 -9.44 15.21
C THR A 277 -3.98 -10.13 14.58
N LEU A 278 -3.73 -9.92 13.28
CA LEU A 278 -2.59 -10.50 12.57
C LEU A 278 -1.25 -10.03 13.14
N ILE A 279 -1.10 -8.73 13.39
CA ILE A 279 0.14 -8.16 13.96
C ILE A 279 0.38 -8.70 15.37
N LYS A 280 -0.67 -8.76 16.20
CA LYS A 280 -0.59 -9.31 17.56
C LYS A 280 -0.23 -10.79 17.55
N ALA A 281 -0.83 -11.57 16.65
CA ALA A 281 -0.56 -13.00 16.51
C ALA A 281 0.89 -13.29 16.09
N HIS A 282 1.46 -12.46 15.19
CA HIS A 282 2.87 -12.58 14.82
C HIS A 282 3.83 -12.29 15.98
N GLY A 283 3.46 -11.37 16.89
CA GLY A 283 4.10 -11.24 18.21
C GLY A 283 5.46 -10.54 18.25
N CYS A 284 6.14 -10.27 17.11
CA CYS A 284 7.45 -9.60 17.09
C CYS A 284 7.39 -8.05 17.15
N PHE A 285 6.21 -7.46 16.99
CA PHE A 285 6.02 -6.01 16.99
C PHE A 285 5.01 -5.58 18.05
N ASP A 286 5.31 -4.47 18.72
CA ASP A 286 4.36 -3.77 19.58
C ASP A 286 3.60 -2.73 18.76
N ILE A 287 2.26 -2.80 18.81
CA ILE A 287 1.39 -1.78 18.23
C ILE A 287 1.38 -0.59 19.17
N THR A 288 2.08 0.48 18.79
CA THR A 288 2.21 1.69 19.60
C THR A 288 1.09 2.68 19.33
N ARG A 289 0.58 2.69 18.09
CA ARG A 289 -0.63 3.41 17.70
C ARG A 289 -1.31 2.67 16.55
N PHE A 290 -2.64 2.57 16.62
CA PHE A 290 -3.49 2.18 15.50
C PHE A 290 -4.64 3.18 15.45
N GLU A 291 -4.75 3.96 14.38
CA GLU A 291 -5.86 4.90 14.22
C GLU A 291 -6.32 5.03 12.77
N LYS A 292 -7.59 5.38 12.60
CA LYS A 292 -8.15 5.78 11.31
C LYS A 292 -7.70 7.21 11.00
N LEU A 293 -7.08 7.41 9.83
CA LEU A 293 -6.74 8.73 9.32
C LEU A 293 -7.99 9.43 8.74
N PRO A 294 -7.97 10.77 8.68
CA PRO A 294 -8.97 11.52 7.92
C PRO A 294 -9.02 11.03 6.48
N THR A 295 -10.23 10.86 5.93
CA THR A 295 -10.41 10.52 4.52
C THR A 295 -9.93 11.68 3.64
N PRO A 296 -8.97 11.46 2.73
CA PRO A 296 -8.52 12.46 1.74
C PRO A 296 -9.66 13.15 0.99
N LEU A 297 -9.49 14.45 0.75
CA LEU A 297 -10.38 15.45 0.16
C LEU A 297 -11.80 15.01 -0.24
N ARG A 298 -12.72 15.37 0.67
CA ARG A 298 -14.18 15.48 0.54
C ARG A 298 -14.71 16.41 -0.59
N GLN A 299 -13.88 16.90 -1.51
CA GLN A 299 -14.26 18.01 -2.43
C GLN A 299 -13.91 17.83 -3.93
N VAL A 300 -13.15 16.80 -4.32
CA VAL A 300 -12.65 16.69 -5.72
C VAL A 300 -13.42 15.65 -6.55
N VAL A 301 -14.04 14.66 -5.91
CA VAL A 301 -14.71 13.55 -6.61
C VAL A 301 -16.20 13.82 -6.82
N HIS A 302 -16.56 14.99 -7.36
CA HIS A 302 -17.87 15.18 -7.99
C HIS A 302 -17.80 15.02 -9.51
N ASP A 303 -16.59 14.97 -10.06
CA ASP A 303 -16.35 14.71 -11.46
C ASP A 303 -16.08 13.22 -11.69
N VAL A 304 -16.87 12.63 -12.58
CA VAL A 304 -16.76 11.23 -13.00
C VAL A 304 -15.39 10.94 -13.61
N GLN A 305 -14.83 11.88 -14.38
CA GLN A 305 -13.55 11.64 -15.03
C GLN A 305 -12.41 11.51 -14.02
N THR A 306 -12.40 12.36 -13.00
CA THR A 306 -11.46 12.29 -11.88
C THR A 306 -11.60 10.97 -11.12
N ALA A 307 -12.83 10.52 -10.84
CA ALA A 307 -13.08 9.24 -10.17
C ALA A 307 -12.56 8.05 -10.99
N VAL A 308 -12.89 7.99 -12.27
CA VAL A 308 -12.44 6.92 -13.17
C VAL A 308 -10.92 6.95 -13.31
N LEU A 309 -10.32 8.14 -13.39
CA LEU A 309 -8.87 8.29 -13.52
C LEU A 309 -8.12 7.81 -12.27
N SER A 310 -8.64 8.06 -11.06
CA SER A 310 -7.99 7.61 -9.81
C SER A 310 -7.95 6.08 -9.70
N ILE A 311 -8.98 5.38 -10.20
CA ILE A 311 -9.02 3.92 -10.28
C ILE A 311 -8.14 3.42 -11.44
N ARG A 312 -8.17 4.12 -12.58
CA ARG A 312 -7.39 3.76 -13.76
C ARG A 312 -5.89 3.74 -13.46
N VAL A 313 -5.35 4.74 -12.77
CA VAL A 313 -3.90 4.81 -12.53
C VAL A 313 -3.34 3.69 -11.64
N VAL A 314 -4.20 3.00 -10.89
CA VAL A 314 -3.81 1.85 -10.04
C VAL A 314 -4.14 0.49 -10.66
N THR A 315 -5.08 0.42 -11.61
CA THR A 315 -5.56 -0.85 -12.19
C THR A 315 -5.22 -1.04 -13.67
N GLU A 316 -4.88 0.01 -14.41
CA GLU A 316 -4.72 -0.03 -15.87
C GLU A 316 -3.69 -1.04 -16.33
N ALA A 317 -2.54 -1.14 -15.65
CA ALA A 317 -1.50 -2.12 -16.00
C ALA A 317 -2.02 -3.57 -15.94
N LEU A 318 -2.85 -3.89 -14.95
CA LEU A 318 -3.45 -5.22 -14.78
C LEU A 318 -4.44 -5.51 -15.91
N PHE A 319 -5.32 -4.55 -16.23
CA PHE A 319 -6.27 -4.69 -17.33
C PHE A 319 -5.57 -4.79 -18.69
N GLN A 320 -4.58 -3.93 -18.97
CA GLN A 320 -3.85 -3.95 -20.23
C GLN A 320 -3.08 -5.25 -20.43
N GLN A 321 -2.52 -5.80 -19.36
CA GLN A 321 -1.81 -7.07 -19.43
C GLN A 321 -2.74 -8.23 -19.82
N HIS A 322 -3.93 -8.29 -19.23
CA HIS A 322 -4.85 -9.42 -19.44
C HIS A 322 -5.70 -9.23 -20.69
N PHE A 323 -6.25 -8.04 -20.88
CA PHE A 323 -7.21 -7.74 -21.95
C PHE A 323 -6.58 -7.12 -23.19
N GLY A 324 -5.46 -6.40 -23.05
CA GLY A 324 -4.86 -5.61 -24.11
C GLY A 324 -5.25 -4.12 -24.01
N LYS A 325 -4.46 -3.27 -24.67
CA LYS A 325 -4.58 -1.81 -24.58
C LYS A 325 -5.94 -1.29 -25.08
N ASP A 326 -6.39 -1.73 -26.24
CA ASP A 326 -7.60 -1.20 -26.88
C ASP A 326 -8.86 -1.54 -26.08
N ILE A 327 -8.97 -2.80 -25.62
CA ILE A 327 -10.05 -3.24 -24.72
C ILE A 327 -10.02 -2.46 -23.39
N THR A 328 -8.84 -2.16 -22.87
CA THR A 328 -8.72 -1.40 -21.63
C THR A 328 -9.19 0.06 -21.79
N GLU A 329 -8.91 0.71 -22.92
CA GLU A 329 -9.43 2.06 -23.17
C GLU A 329 -10.96 2.07 -23.26
N GLU A 330 -11.54 1.10 -23.97
CA GLU A 330 -12.99 0.96 -24.07
C GLU A 330 -13.64 0.64 -22.71
N LEU A 331 -13.02 -0.22 -21.89
CA LEU A 331 -13.46 -0.53 -20.53
C LEU A 331 -13.61 0.74 -19.69
N PHE A 332 -12.59 1.60 -19.68
CA PHE A 332 -12.65 2.84 -18.88
C PHE A 332 -13.63 3.87 -19.45
N GLN A 333 -13.88 3.88 -20.76
CA GLN A 333 -14.95 4.69 -21.34
C GLN A 333 -16.34 4.23 -20.86
N ARG A 334 -16.62 2.92 -20.94
CA ARG A 334 -17.87 2.32 -20.44
C ARG A 334 -18.03 2.51 -18.94
N CYS A 335 -16.93 2.40 -18.18
CA CYS A 335 -16.91 2.67 -16.74
C CYS A 335 -17.35 4.11 -16.45
N ALA A 336 -16.82 5.09 -17.17
CA ALA A 336 -17.25 6.49 -17.04
C ALA A 336 -18.73 6.70 -17.38
N GLU A 337 -19.31 5.94 -18.31
CA GLU A 337 -20.74 5.99 -18.60
C GLU A 337 -21.57 5.43 -17.43
N LYS A 338 -21.21 4.26 -16.89
CA LYS A 338 -21.91 3.68 -15.73
C LYS A 338 -21.75 4.51 -14.45
N PHE A 339 -20.60 5.14 -14.26
CA PHE A 339 -20.34 6.05 -13.14
C PHE A 339 -21.29 7.26 -13.16
N ARG A 340 -21.64 7.81 -14.34
CA ARG A 340 -22.61 8.92 -14.45
C ARG A 340 -24.02 8.54 -13.98
N SER A 341 -24.39 7.27 -14.10
CA SER A 341 -25.71 6.76 -13.70
C SER A 341 -25.73 6.17 -12.29
N HIS A 342 -24.60 6.09 -11.58
CA HIS A 342 -24.51 5.43 -10.27
C HIS A 342 -24.25 6.43 -9.13
N PRO A 343 -25.00 6.36 -8.02
CA PRO A 343 -24.85 7.31 -6.89
C PRO A 343 -23.57 7.13 -6.07
N VAL A 344 -22.71 6.13 -6.38
CA VAL A 344 -21.56 5.74 -5.53
C VAL A 344 -20.55 6.86 -5.32
N ILE A 345 -20.40 7.71 -6.33
CA ILE A 345 -19.47 8.85 -6.31
C ILE A 345 -20.00 9.97 -5.40
N TYR A 346 -21.32 10.10 -5.34
CA TYR A 346 -22.03 11.25 -4.77
C TYR A 346 -22.60 10.98 -3.38
N ASP A 347 -22.80 9.71 -3.01
CA ASP A 347 -23.52 9.30 -1.81
C ASP A 347 -22.55 8.83 -0.72
N ASP A 348 -22.55 9.56 0.39
CA ASP A 348 -21.71 9.27 1.56
C ASP A 348 -21.99 7.89 2.19
N LYS A 349 -23.15 7.27 1.93
CA LYS A 349 -23.47 5.95 2.49
C LYS A 349 -22.52 4.85 2.04
N TYR A 350 -21.91 4.98 0.86
CA TYR A 350 -20.95 4.01 0.33
C TYR A 350 -19.52 4.25 0.84
N ARG A 351 -19.29 5.32 1.62
CA ARG A 351 -17.95 5.71 2.10
C ARG A 351 -17.60 5.02 3.41
N THR A 352 -17.60 3.70 3.36
CA THR A 352 -17.27 2.83 4.49
C THR A 352 -15.79 2.40 4.50
N GLU A 353 -14.98 3.03 3.67
CA GLU A 353 -13.54 2.79 3.60
C GLU A 353 -12.79 3.60 4.64
N ALA A 354 -11.62 3.12 5.02
CA ALA A 354 -10.76 3.77 5.98
C ALA A 354 -9.30 3.68 5.52
N SER A 355 -8.62 4.83 5.54
CA SER A 355 -7.16 4.83 5.57
C SER A 355 -6.74 4.60 7.01
N TYR A 356 -6.04 3.50 7.28
CA TYR A 356 -5.51 3.21 8.61
C TYR A 356 -4.05 3.64 8.71
N PHE A 357 -3.66 4.11 9.89
CA PHE A 357 -2.28 4.36 10.29
C PHE A 357 -1.92 3.43 11.44
N VAL A 358 -0.86 2.66 11.27
CA VAL A 358 -0.34 1.73 12.26
C VAL A 358 1.13 2.04 12.49
N PHE A 359 1.48 2.38 13.73
CA PHE A 359 2.85 2.59 14.16
C PHE A 359 3.28 1.41 15.03
N LEU A 360 4.39 0.81 14.65
CA LEU A 360 4.92 -0.42 15.21
C LEU A 360 6.34 -0.21 15.71
N LYS A 361 6.67 -0.83 16.83
CA LYS A 361 8.04 -0.93 17.35
C LYS A 361 8.45 -2.39 17.39
N ARG A 362 9.60 -2.71 16.79
CA ARG A 362 10.16 -4.06 16.83
C ARG A 362 10.62 -4.38 18.25
N LYS A 363 10.15 -5.51 18.80
CA LYS A 363 10.56 -5.99 20.12
C LYS A 363 12.06 -6.29 20.16
N THR A 364 12.68 -6.04 21.31
CA THR A 364 14.05 -6.44 21.57
C THR A 364 14.10 -7.94 21.85
N GLU A 365 15.26 -8.59 21.67
CA GLU A 365 15.39 -10.05 21.87
C GLU A 365 14.99 -10.50 23.29
N THR A 366 15.04 -9.61 24.28
CA THR A 366 14.61 -9.85 25.66
C THR A 366 13.10 -9.79 25.90
N SER A 367 12.30 -9.33 24.93
CA SER A 367 10.84 -9.16 25.07
C SER A 367 10.02 -10.04 24.13
N LYS A 368 10.66 -10.93 23.36
CA LYS A 368 9.94 -11.95 22.59
C LYS A 368 9.40 -13.03 23.55
N PRO A 369 8.12 -13.44 23.43
CA PRO A 369 7.64 -14.61 24.17
C PRO A 369 8.53 -15.80 23.81
N GLY A 370 9.01 -16.53 24.82
CA GLY A 370 9.89 -17.69 24.62
C GLY A 370 9.27 -18.66 23.61
N ILE A 371 10.08 -19.10 22.65
CA ILE A 371 9.75 -20.18 21.74
C ILE A 371 9.53 -21.47 22.54
#